data_AF-A0A9D1F2L5-F1
#
_entry.id   AF-A0A9D1F2L5-F1
#
_cell.length_a   1.000
_cell.length_b   1.000
_cell.length_c   1.000
_cell.angle_alpha   90.00
_cell.angle_beta   90.00
_cell.angle_gamma   90.00
#
_symmetry.space_group_name_H-M   'P 1'
#
loop_
_entity.id
_entity.type
_entity.pdbx_description
1 polymer ?
#
loop_
_entity_poly.entity_id
_entity_poly.type
_entity_poly.pdbx_seq_one_letter_code
_entity_poly.pdbx_strand_id
1 'polypeptide(L)'
;MPVMPGQKVLLLDEAARALKNLLSAISAGAAITAVSGWRSFKEQVEIYRSSLTENGEDFTRKYVAWPGCSEHETGLAIDLGLTMEHMDFICPEFPYDGICGHFRALAPDYGFILRYTKEKEAITGISEEPWHFRYVGVPHARIITDRGLCLEEYWEELNLEK
;
A
#
# COMPACT_ATOMS: atom_id res chain seq x y z
N MET A 1 -8.95 12.68 3.10
CA MET A 1 -8.77 13.68 2.02
C MET A 1 -8.52 12.96 0.71
N PRO A 2 -9.06 13.44 -0.43
CA PRO A 2 -8.71 12.92 -1.76
C PRO A 2 -7.21 13.00 -2.04
N VAL A 3 -6.65 11.92 -2.59
CA VAL A 3 -5.22 11.81 -2.91
C VAL A 3 -4.81 12.63 -4.13
N MET A 4 -5.73 12.83 -5.09
CA MET A 4 -5.52 13.71 -6.25
C MET A 4 -6.81 14.47 -6.59
N PRO A 5 -6.73 15.67 -7.22
CA PRO A 5 -7.91 16.39 -7.68
C PRO A 5 -8.80 15.53 -8.60
N GLY A 6 -10.10 15.48 -8.34
CA GLY A 6 -11.05 14.71 -9.14
C GLY A 6 -11.08 13.20 -8.88
N GLN A 7 -10.18 12.66 -8.05
CA GLN A 7 -10.21 11.25 -7.66
C GLN A 7 -11.03 11.01 -6.40
N LYS A 8 -11.70 9.85 -6.34
CA LYS A 8 -12.48 9.41 -5.17
C LYS A 8 -11.65 8.65 -4.15
N VAL A 9 -10.39 8.34 -4.45
CA VAL A 9 -9.49 7.62 -3.54
C VAL A 9 -9.09 8.55 -2.39
N LEU A 10 -9.35 8.11 -1.17
CA LEU A 10 -9.13 8.88 0.05
C LEU A 10 -7.97 8.29 0.86
N LEU A 11 -7.24 9.14 1.57
CA LEU A 11 -6.35 8.73 2.68
C LEU A 11 -6.57 9.65 3.87
N LEU A 12 -6.02 9.31 5.03
CA LEU A 12 -5.84 10.28 6.12
C LEU A 12 -5.03 11.47 5.61
N ASP A 13 -5.30 12.64 6.18
CA ASP A 13 -4.82 13.92 5.67
C ASP A 13 -3.29 14.00 5.55
N GLU A 14 -2.57 13.49 6.55
CA GLU A 14 -1.11 13.43 6.58
C GLU A 14 -0.55 12.49 5.50
N ALA A 15 -1.07 11.28 5.40
CA ALA A 15 -0.69 10.32 4.36
C ALA A 15 -1.00 10.85 2.95
N ALA A 16 -2.15 11.49 2.75
CA ALA A 16 -2.52 12.09 1.49
C ALA A 16 -1.60 13.25 1.09
N ARG A 17 -1.19 14.11 2.03
CA ARG A 17 -0.20 15.17 1.78
C ARG A 17 1.16 14.58 1.43
N ALA A 18 1.62 13.58 2.18
CA ALA A 18 2.89 12.91 1.91
C ALA A 18 2.92 12.30 0.51
N LEU A 19 1.85 11.59 0.13
CA LEU A 19 1.73 10.98 -1.20
C LEU A 19 1.76 12.03 -2.32
N LYS A 20 1.01 13.14 -2.17
CA LYS A 20 1.02 14.25 -3.14
C LYS A 20 2.42 14.85 -3.31
N ASN A 21 3.12 15.07 -2.20
CA ASN A 21 4.47 15.63 -2.23
C ASN A 21 5.46 14.70 -2.93
N LEU A 22 5.37 13.39 -2.66
CA LEU A 22 6.19 12.38 -3.33
C LEU A 22 5.91 12.32 -4.83
N LEU A 23 4.64 12.19 -5.23
CA LEU A 23 4.25 12.16 -6.65
C LEU A 23 4.67 13.43 -7.39
N SER A 24 4.61 14.59 -6.73
CA SER A 24 5.11 15.86 -7.28
C SER A 24 6.63 15.87 -7.41
N ALA A 25 7.37 15.36 -6.43
CA ALA A 25 8.84 15.35 -6.43
C ALA A 25 9.42 14.55 -7.61
N ILE A 26 8.72 13.48 -8.02
CA ILE A 26 9.12 12.65 -9.16
C ILE A 26 8.36 12.97 -10.45
N SER A 27 7.51 14.00 -10.46
CA SER A 27 6.66 14.36 -11.60
C SER A 27 5.79 13.20 -12.14
N ALA A 28 5.33 12.30 -11.25
CA ALA A 28 4.62 11.07 -11.62
C ALA A 28 3.10 11.21 -11.66
N GLY A 29 2.52 12.39 -11.42
CA GLY A 29 1.06 12.56 -11.28
C GLY A 29 0.22 12.11 -12.48
N ALA A 30 0.82 11.99 -13.67
CA ALA A 30 0.16 11.42 -14.86
C ALA A 30 0.49 9.94 -15.09
N ALA A 31 1.63 9.46 -14.59
CA ALA A 31 2.14 8.11 -14.85
C ALA A 31 1.75 7.08 -13.78
N ILE A 32 1.48 7.53 -12.55
CA ILE A 32 1.06 6.70 -11.42
C ILE A 32 -0.34 7.12 -11.00
N THR A 33 -1.25 6.15 -10.91
CA THR A 33 -2.63 6.33 -10.46
C THR A 33 -2.82 5.67 -9.10
N ALA A 34 -3.52 6.37 -8.19
CA ALA A 34 -4.03 5.75 -6.98
C ALA A 34 -5.25 4.88 -7.31
N VAL A 35 -5.14 3.58 -7.06
CA VAL A 35 -6.16 2.58 -7.40
C VAL A 35 -7.14 2.41 -6.25
N SER A 36 -6.62 2.27 -5.03
CA SER A 36 -7.41 2.04 -3.82
C SER A 36 -6.74 2.67 -2.60
N GLY A 37 -7.54 3.28 -1.74
CA GLY A 37 -7.08 3.97 -0.52
C GLY A 37 -7.95 3.56 0.65
N TRP A 38 -8.51 4.51 1.39
CA TRP A 38 -9.47 4.19 2.45
C TRP A 38 -10.65 3.39 1.91
N ARG A 39 -10.95 2.29 2.61
CA ARG A 39 -12.10 1.42 2.37
C ARG A 39 -12.86 1.26 3.68
N SER A 40 -14.18 1.30 3.64
CA SER A 40 -14.98 0.92 4.79
C SER A 40 -14.93 -0.60 5.00
N PHE A 41 -15.22 -1.04 6.23
CA PHE A 41 -15.38 -2.47 6.55
C PHE A 41 -16.37 -3.16 5.58
N LYS A 42 -17.48 -2.49 5.22
CA LYS A 42 -18.47 -3.04 4.30
C LYS A 42 -17.89 -3.28 2.90
N GLU A 43 -17.15 -2.31 2.37
CA GLU A 43 -16.47 -2.47 1.07
C GLU A 43 -15.45 -3.60 1.13
N GLN A 44 -14.70 -3.73 2.23
CA GLN A 44 -13.76 -4.85 2.41
C GLN A 44 -14.47 -6.22 2.42
N VAL A 45 -15.63 -6.33 3.06
CA VAL A 45 -16.47 -7.54 3.03
C VAL A 45 -16.91 -7.89 1.61
N GLU A 46 -17.32 -6.89 0.83
CA GLU A 46 -17.76 -7.07 -0.55
C GLU A 46 -16.60 -7.53 -1.44
N ILE A 47 -15.43 -6.86 -1.35
CA ILE A 47 -14.22 -7.24 -2.11
C ILE A 47 -13.77 -8.66 -1.78
N TYR A 48 -13.73 -9.02 -0.49
CA TYR A 48 -13.34 -10.37 -0.06
C TYR A 48 -14.29 -11.43 -0.63
N ARG A 49 -15.61 -11.19 -0.58
CA ARG A 49 -16.61 -12.13 -1.12
C ARG A 49 -16.57 -12.24 -2.64
N SER A 50 -16.41 -11.12 -3.35
CA SER A 50 -16.24 -11.13 -4.80
C SER A 50 -15.00 -11.91 -5.19
N SER A 51 -13.85 -11.65 -4.56
CA SER A 51 -12.62 -12.41 -4.83
C SER A 51 -12.75 -13.90 -4.53
N LEU A 52 -13.45 -14.30 -3.45
CA LEU A 52 -13.71 -15.71 -3.18
C LEU A 52 -14.47 -16.38 -4.34
N THR A 53 -15.42 -15.66 -4.92
CA THR A 53 -16.27 -16.16 -6.00
C THR A 53 -15.52 -16.20 -7.33
N GLU A 54 -14.73 -15.16 -7.62
CA GLU A 54 -14.09 -14.94 -8.92
C GLU A 54 -12.72 -15.63 -9.01
N ASN A 55 -11.95 -15.63 -7.93
CA ASN A 55 -10.54 -16.04 -7.89
C ASN A 55 -10.30 -17.26 -6.99
N GLY A 56 -11.27 -17.65 -6.16
CA GLY A 56 -11.16 -18.78 -5.24
C GLY A 56 -10.47 -18.46 -3.91
N GLU A 57 -10.54 -19.44 -2.99
CA GLU A 57 -10.08 -19.27 -1.60
C GLU A 57 -8.57 -19.04 -1.48
N ASP A 58 -7.76 -19.85 -2.16
CA ASP A 58 -6.30 -19.76 -2.06
C ASP A 58 -5.75 -18.42 -2.54
N PHE A 59 -6.32 -17.87 -3.62
CA PHE A 59 -5.95 -16.54 -4.11
C PHE A 59 -6.40 -15.46 -3.13
N THR A 60 -7.66 -15.52 -2.71
CA THR A 60 -8.25 -14.49 -1.85
C THR A 60 -7.51 -14.38 -0.53
N ARG A 61 -7.16 -15.50 0.10
CA ARG A 61 -6.40 -15.51 1.36
C ARG A 61 -5.00 -14.92 1.23
N LYS A 62 -4.42 -14.89 0.03
CA LYS A 62 -3.06 -14.37 -0.22
C LYS A 62 -3.01 -12.87 -0.49
N TYR A 63 -4.03 -12.33 -1.16
CA TYR A 63 -4.02 -10.95 -1.70
C TYR A 63 -5.15 -10.06 -1.16
N VAL A 64 -6.12 -10.62 -0.43
CA VAL A 64 -7.23 -9.83 0.12
C VAL A 64 -7.30 -10.06 1.61
N ALA A 65 -6.90 -9.05 2.37
CA ALA A 65 -7.00 -9.08 3.83
C ALA A 65 -8.44 -9.36 4.29
N TRP A 66 -8.57 -10.18 5.33
CA TRP A 66 -9.87 -10.46 5.95
C TRP A 66 -10.52 -9.15 6.44
N PRO A 67 -11.85 -8.98 6.35
CA PRO A 67 -12.51 -7.78 6.84
C PRO A 67 -12.24 -7.50 8.33
N GLY A 68 -11.84 -6.26 8.65
CA GLY A 68 -11.37 -5.86 9.98
C GLY A 68 -9.86 -6.04 10.17
N CYS A 69 -9.17 -6.68 9.23
CA CYS A 69 -7.72 -6.85 9.19
C CYS A 69 -7.06 -6.08 8.02
N SER A 70 -7.85 -5.36 7.22
CA SER A 70 -7.32 -4.59 6.08
C SER A 70 -6.77 -3.24 6.54
N GLU A 71 -5.52 -2.94 6.17
CA GLU A 71 -4.92 -1.65 6.47
C GLU A 71 -5.63 -0.48 5.77
N HIS A 72 -6.33 -0.74 4.66
CA HIS A 72 -7.14 0.27 3.98
C HIS A 72 -8.27 0.82 4.87
N GLU A 73 -8.74 0.05 5.85
CA GLU A 73 -9.77 0.50 6.79
C GLU A 73 -9.27 1.65 7.68
N THR A 74 -7.94 1.79 7.83
CA THR A 74 -7.30 2.87 8.59
C THR A 74 -7.14 4.16 7.77
N GLY A 75 -7.20 4.08 6.44
CA GLY A 75 -6.88 5.19 5.54
C GLY A 75 -5.39 5.55 5.47
N LEU A 76 -4.51 4.66 5.93
CA LEU A 76 -3.05 4.79 5.87
C LEU A 76 -2.40 3.94 4.77
N ALA A 77 -3.16 3.05 4.13
CA ALA A 77 -2.67 2.21 3.05
C ALA A 77 -3.17 2.71 1.69
N ILE A 78 -2.32 2.57 0.66
CA ILE A 78 -2.60 2.96 -0.71
C ILE A 78 -2.08 1.90 -1.69
N ASP A 79 -2.94 1.51 -2.61
CA ASP A 79 -2.58 0.73 -3.79
C ASP A 79 -2.33 1.70 -4.95
N LEU A 80 -1.17 1.57 -5.57
CA LEU A 80 -0.74 2.38 -6.71
C LEU A 80 -0.56 1.50 -7.94
N GLY A 81 -0.94 2.01 -9.09
CA GLY A 81 -0.73 1.35 -10.38
C GLY A 81 -0.10 2.30 -11.40
N LEU A 82 0.54 1.76 -12.42
CA LEU A 82 0.83 2.49 -13.63
C LEU A 82 -0.48 2.92 -14.30
N THR A 83 -0.54 4.16 -14.75
CA THR A 83 -1.72 4.67 -15.46
C THR A 83 -1.85 3.98 -16.81
N MET A 84 -2.87 3.13 -16.95
CA MET A 84 -3.21 2.42 -18.18
C MET A 84 -4.72 2.47 -18.45
N GLU A 85 -5.15 2.13 -19.67
CA GLU A 85 -6.57 2.11 -20.04
C GLU A 85 -7.38 1.08 -19.22
N HIS A 86 -6.76 -0.07 -18.93
CA HIS A 86 -7.31 -1.11 -18.08
C HIS A 86 -6.33 -1.40 -16.94
N MET A 87 -6.79 -1.25 -15.70
CA MET A 87 -6.01 -1.56 -14.50
C MET A 87 -6.75 -2.63 -13.71
N ASP A 88 -6.00 -3.64 -13.26
CA ASP A 88 -6.50 -4.60 -12.28
C ASP A 88 -6.70 -3.90 -10.93
N PHE A 89 -7.84 -4.14 -10.28
CA PHE A 89 -8.17 -3.51 -9.01
C PHE A 89 -7.53 -4.22 -7.80
N ILE A 90 -7.35 -5.55 -7.87
CA ILE A 90 -6.77 -6.35 -6.79
C ILE A 90 -5.24 -6.35 -6.88
N CYS A 91 -4.70 -6.53 -8.09
CA CYS A 91 -3.27 -6.64 -8.35
C CYS A 91 -2.80 -5.63 -9.41
N PRO A 92 -2.88 -4.31 -9.15
CA PRO A 92 -2.48 -3.31 -10.12
C PRO A 92 -0.99 -3.40 -10.47
N GLU A 93 -0.66 -3.13 -11.74
CA GLU A 93 0.72 -3.21 -12.20
C GLU A 93 1.57 -2.07 -11.64
N PHE A 94 2.58 -2.40 -10.84
CA PHE A 94 3.50 -1.42 -10.25
C PHE A 94 4.96 -1.95 -10.23
N PRO A 95 5.65 -1.88 -11.38
CA PRO A 95 6.95 -2.53 -11.55
C PRO A 95 8.05 -1.97 -10.65
N TYR A 96 9.14 -2.72 -10.54
CA TYR A 96 10.30 -2.34 -9.71
C TYR A 96 11.22 -1.30 -10.36
N ASP A 97 11.04 -1.01 -11.64
CA ASP A 97 11.86 -0.10 -12.43
C ASP A 97 11.09 1.16 -12.88
N GLY A 98 11.76 2.01 -13.64
CA GLY A 98 11.18 3.24 -14.19
C GLY A 98 10.64 4.18 -13.11
N ILE A 99 9.48 4.79 -13.39
CA ILE A 99 8.86 5.77 -12.49
C ILE A 99 8.37 5.12 -11.19
N CYS A 100 7.91 3.87 -11.23
CA CYS A 100 7.48 3.11 -10.06
C CYS A 100 8.67 2.73 -9.17
N GLY A 101 9.80 2.35 -9.78
CA GLY A 101 11.07 2.17 -9.08
C GLY A 101 11.54 3.44 -8.38
N HIS A 102 11.47 4.59 -9.06
CA HIS A 102 11.82 5.89 -8.46
C HIS A 102 10.87 6.26 -7.31
N PHE A 103 9.56 6.05 -7.47
CA PHE A 103 8.59 6.21 -6.38
C PHE A 103 8.97 5.36 -5.17
N ARG A 104 9.24 4.07 -5.38
CA ARG A 104 9.59 3.12 -4.31
C ARG A 104 10.86 3.52 -3.58
N ALA A 105 11.87 4.00 -4.30
CA ALA A 105 13.14 4.44 -3.70
C ALA A 105 12.97 5.66 -2.78
N LEU A 106 12.05 6.58 -3.12
CA LEU A 106 11.79 7.79 -2.32
C LEU A 106 10.67 7.61 -1.28
N ALA A 107 9.83 6.59 -1.40
CA ALA A 107 8.71 6.33 -0.50
C ALA A 107 9.07 6.45 1.01
N PRO A 108 10.21 5.91 1.50
CA PRO A 108 10.57 5.99 2.91
C PRO A 108 10.84 7.42 3.40
N ASP A 109 11.37 8.30 2.52
CA ASP A 109 11.65 9.71 2.84
C ASP A 109 10.36 10.53 3.02
N TYR A 110 9.24 10.01 2.50
CA TYR A 110 7.90 10.59 2.65
C TYR A 110 7.04 9.81 3.65
N GLY A 111 7.60 8.82 4.36
CA GLY A 111 6.88 8.10 5.42
C GLY A 111 6.09 6.87 4.96
N PHE A 112 6.32 6.38 3.74
CA PHE A 112 5.72 5.15 3.22
C PHE A 112 6.71 3.99 3.20
N ILE A 113 6.22 2.79 3.50
CA ILE A 113 6.94 1.52 3.31
C ILE A 113 6.24 0.68 2.24
N LEU A 114 7.00 -0.11 1.49
CA LEU A 114 6.45 -1.23 0.73
C LEU A 114 6.02 -2.31 1.74
N ARG A 115 4.72 -2.56 1.84
CA ARG A 115 4.17 -3.25 3.02
C ARG A 115 4.39 -4.75 3.02
N TYR A 116 4.25 -5.37 1.84
CA TYR A 116 4.30 -6.82 1.67
C TYR A 116 5.36 -7.17 0.62
N THR A 117 6.55 -7.51 1.11
CA THR A 117 7.63 -8.02 0.26
C THR A 117 7.66 -9.54 0.29
N LYS A 118 8.19 -10.14 -0.78
CA LYS A 118 8.27 -11.59 -0.95
C LYS A 118 9.01 -12.29 0.18
N GLU A 119 10.06 -11.67 0.71
CA GLU A 119 10.89 -12.23 1.77
C GLU A 119 10.16 -12.28 3.12
N LYS A 120 9.03 -11.56 3.25
CA LYS A 120 8.31 -11.37 4.52
C LYS A 120 6.94 -12.05 4.54
N GLU A 121 6.55 -12.77 3.49
CA GLU A 121 5.24 -13.47 3.40
C GLU A 121 4.96 -14.39 4.60
N ALA A 122 5.98 -15.09 5.11
CA ALA A 122 5.84 -15.98 6.26
C ALA A 122 5.53 -15.24 7.59
N ILE A 123 5.85 -13.95 7.65
CA ILE A 123 5.63 -13.09 8.82
C ILE A 123 4.33 -12.30 8.65
N THR A 124 4.13 -11.68 7.48
CA THR A 124 2.97 -10.83 7.18
C THR A 124 1.70 -11.64 6.94
N GLY A 125 1.83 -12.88 6.47
CA GLY A 125 0.71 -13.73 6.06
C GLY A 125 0.06 -13.31 4.74
N ILE A 126 0.63 -12.34 4.03
CA ILE A 126 0.15 -11.77 2.76
C ILE A 126 1.25 -11.95 1.72
N SER A 127 0.88 -12.29 0.48
CA SER A 127 1.81 -12.46 -0.63
C SER A 127 2.49 -11.15 -1.03
N GLU A 128 3.54 -11.23 -1.85
CA GLU A 128 4.20 -10.03 -2.41
C GLU A 128 3.19 -9.11 -3.14
N GLU A 129 3.12 -7.85 -2.73
CA GLU A 129 2.25 -6.82 -3.34
C GLU A 129 3.09 -5.58 -3.68
N PRO A 130 3.72 -5.53 -4.87
CA PRO A 130 4.59 -4.42 -5.27
C PRO A 130 3.91 -3.05 -5.30
N TRP A 131 2.57 -3.03 -5.34
CA TRP A 131 1.70 -1.86 -5.42
C TRP A 131 1.24 -1.31 -4.06
N HIS A 132 1.28 -2.10 -2.98
CA HIS A 132 0.69 -1.76 -1.69
C HIS A 132 1.70 -1.03 -0.80
N PHE A 133 1.43 0.25 -0.53
CA PHE A 133 2.24 1.10 0.34
C PHE A 133 1.50 1.48 1.61
N ARG A 134 2.21 1.41 2.74
CA ARG A 134 1.68 1.76 4.07
C ARG A 134 2.36 3.01 4.61
N TYR A 135 1.57 4.03 4.97
CA TYR A 135 2.06 5.20 5.68
C TYR A 135 2.27 4.87 7.16
N VAL A 136 3.49 5.12 7.63
CA VAL A 136 3.92 5.01 9.04
C VAL A 136 4.62 6.27 9.54
N GLY A 137 4.83 7.26 8.65
CA GLY A 137 5.50 8.50 8.96
C GLY A 137 7.03 8.40 9.02
N VAL A 138 7.67 9.57 9.05
CA VAL A 138 9.13 9.72 9.22
C VAL A 138 9.41 9.93 10.73
N PRO A 139 10.46 9.32 11.31
CA PRO A 139 11.53 8.54 10.65
C PRO A 139 11.23 7.04 10.50
N HIS A 140 10.07 6.56 10.97
CA HIS A 140 9.76 5.13 11.04
C HIS A 140 9.89 4.41 9.70
N ALA A 141 9.34 4.98 8.62
CA ALA A 141 9.42 4.36 7.30
C ALA A 141 10.87 4.17 6.85
N ARG A 142 11.73 5.16 7.10
CA ARG A 142 13.15 5.08 6.76
C ARG A 142 13.87 4.01 7.56
N ILE A 143 13.61 3.92 8.87
CA ILE A 143 14.19 2.90 9.74
C ILE A 143 13.78 1.50 9.28
N ILE A 144 12.49 1.29 9.00
CA ILE A 144 11.95 0.00 8.52
C ILE A 144 12.63 -0.40 7.21
N THR A 145 12.69 0.51 6.23
CA THR A 145 13.27 0.22 4.91
C THR A 145 14.79 0.00 4.97
N ASP A 146 15.55 0.88 5.64
CA ASP A 146 17.01 0.80 5.70
C ASP A 146 17.49 -0.49 6.40
N ARG A 147 16.66 -1.04 7.29
CA ARG A 147 16.94 -2.29 8.02
C ARG A 147 16.32 -3.53 7.39
N GLY A 148 15.53 -3.39 6.32
CA GLY A 148 14.86 -4.52 5.66
C GLY A 148 13.82 -5.21 6.55
N LEU A 149 13.14 -4.45 7.41
CA LEU A 149 12.08 -4.95 8.30
C LEU A 149 10.72 -4.91 7.61
N CYS A 150 9.80 -5.79 8.03
CA CYS A 150 8.37 -5.53 7.88
C CYS A 150 7.81 -4.79 9.11
N LEU A 151 6.55 -4.36 9.05
CA LEU A 151 5.94 -3.58 10.13
C LEU A 151 5.81 -4.39 11.43
N GLU A 152 5.57 -5.69 11.32
CA GLU A 152 5.48 -6.63 12.44
C GLU A 152 6.81 -6.70 13.20
N GLU A 153 7.92 -6.95 12.50
CA GLU A 153 9.26 -7.01 13.11
C GLU A 153 9.61 -5.66 13.77
N TYR A 154 9.31 -4.55 13.11
CA TYR A 154 9.56 -3.22 13.68
C TYR A 154 8.74 -2.97 14.96
N TRP A 155 7.50 -3.44 15.00
CA TRP A 155 6.66 -3.35 16.20
C TRP A 155 7.20 -4.21 17.35
N GLU A 156 7.71 -5.40 17.05
CA GLU A 156 8.36 -6.27 18.04
C GLU A 156 9.60 -5.59 18.64
N GLU A 157 10.48 -5.04 17.81
CA GLU A 157 11.67 -4.31 18.27
C GLU A 157 11.31 -3.14 19.20
N LEU A 158 10.33 -2.31 18.82
CA LEU A 158 9.89 -1.17 19.65
C LEU A 158 9.32 -1.59 21.01
N ASN A 159 8.80 -2.81 21.14
CA ASN A 159 8.28 -3.32 22.40
C ASN A 159 9.34 -4.02 23.25
N LEU A 160 10.43 -4.50 22.65
CA LEU A 160 11.58 -5.06 23.37
C LEU A 160 12.47 -3.96 23.99
N GLU A 161 12.39 -2.73 23.48
CA GLU A 161 13.11 -1.56 24.01
C GLU A 161 12.41 -0.86 25.19
N LYS A 162 11.24 -1.34 25.63
CA LYS A 162 10.49 -0.83 26.79
C LYS A 162 10.71 -1.69 28.03
#